data_AF-A0A3M0WJ25-F1
#
_entry.id   AF-A0A3M0WJ25-F1
#
_cell.length_a   1.000
_cell.length_b   1.000
_cell.length_c   1.000
_cell.angle_alpha   90.00
_cell.angle_beta   90.00
_cell.angle_gamma   90.00
#
_symmetry.space_group_name_H-M   'P 1'
#
loop_
_entity.id
_entity.type
_entity.pdbx_description
1 polymer ?
#
loop_
_entity_poly.entity_id
_entity_poly.type
_entity_poly.pdbx_seq_one_letter_code
_entity_poly.pdbx_strand_id
1 'polypeptide(L)' 'MRIETVIDDELNKLLEVKTDDSFTVESVYYRGTTLCVSSQIGCPVRCSFCASGKNGLFRNLSSEEIINQYFLAKED' A
#
# COMPACT_ATOMS: atom_id res chain seq x y z
N MET A 1 6.66 10.23 0.18
CA MET A 1 6.51 8.77 0.45
C MET A 1 7.84 8.06 0.35
N ARG A 2 8.07 7.01 1.14
CA ARG A 2 9.27 6.16 1.07
C ARG A 2 8.98 4.72 1.47
N ILE A 3 9.74 3.77 0.92
CA ILE A 3 9.71 2.37 1.37
C ILE A 3 10.30 2.31 2.78
N GLU A 4 9.58 1.70 3.71
CA GLU A 4 10.03 1.43 5.08
C GLU A 4 10.50 -0.01 5.24
N THR A 5 9.76 -0.95 4.64
CA THR A 5 10.07 -2.38 4.68
C THR A 5 9.79 -2.99 3.30
N VAL A 6 10.61 -3.97 2.92
CA VAL A 6 10.36 -4.88 1.79
C VAL A 6 10.32 -6.30 2.34
N ILE A 7 9.27 -7.04 2.01
CA ILE A 7 9.15 -8.47 2.29
C ILE A 7 9.02 -9.18 0.95
N ASP A 8 10.00 -10.01 0.62
CA ASP A 8 10.07 -10.70 -0.65
C ASP A 8 9.89 -12.21 -0.44
N ASP A 9 8.99 -12.81 -1.21
CA ASP A 9 8.73 -14.25 -1.27
C ASP A 9 8.87 -14.76 -2.71
N GLU A 10 8.77 -16.07 -2.93
CA GLU A 10 8.94 -16.68 -4.26
C GLU A 10 8.00 -16.10 -5.33
N LEU A 11 6.80 -15.67 -4.94
CA LEU A 11 5.75 -15.23 -5.84
C LEU A 11 5.45 -13.74 -5.71
N ASN A 12 5.69 -13.10 -4.57
CA ASN A 12 5.19 -11.77 -4.28
C ASN A 12 6.22 -10.96 -3.51
N LYS A 13 6.26 -9.66 -3.83
CA LYS A 13 7.02 -8.67 -3.07
C LYS A 13 6.05 -7.67 -2.45
N LEU A 14 6.01 -7.60 -1.12
CA LEU A 14 5.28 -6.59 -0.36
C LEU A 14 6.20 -5.41 -0.04
N LEU A 15 5.71 -4.20 -0.30
CA LEU A 15 6.33 -2.95 0.07
C LEU A 15 5.44 -2.25 1.10
N GLU A 16 5.98 -2.00 2.29
CA GLU A 16 5.38 -1.09 3.25
C GLU A 16 5.85 0.33 2.92
N VAL A 17 4.92 1.20 2.53
CA VAL A 17 5.20 2.56 2.08
C VAL A 17 4.70 3.56 3.10
N LYS A 18 5.65 4.33 3.66
CA LYS A 18 5.36 5.40 4.60
C LYS A 18 5.03 6.69 3.87
N THR A 19 3.89 7.26 4.20
CA THR A 19 3.42 8.59 3.77
C THR A 19 4.10 9.70 4.58
N ASP A 20 4.04 10.92 4.07
CA ASP A 20 4.74 12.06 4.68
C ASP A 20 4.09 12.48 6.01
N ASP A 21 2.80 12.21 6.18
CA ASP A 21 2.06 12.34 7.44
C ASP A 21 2.13 11.07 8.32
N SER A 22 3.13 10.22 8.08
CA SER A 22 3.53 9.09 8.93
C SER A 22 2.54 7.92 9.04
N PHE A 23 1.52 7.85 8.18
CA PHE A 23 0.78 6.61 7.98
C PHE A 23 1.53 5.65 7.06
N THR A 24 1.20 4.36 7.15
CA THR A 24 1.74 3.32 6.28
C THR A 24 0.63 2.73 5.43
N VAL A 25 0.91 2.52 4.15
CA VAL A 25 0.08 1.77 3.22
C VAL A 25 0.91 0.66 2.58
N GLU A 26 0.25 -0.31 1.98
CA GLU A 26 0.90 -1.47 1.37
C GLU A 26 0.80 -1.39 -0.15
N SER A 27 1.84 -1.88 -0.82
CA SER A 27 1.82 -2.21 -2.25
C SER A 27 2.38 -3.61 -2.44
N VAL A 28 1.79 -4.39 -3.34
CA VAL A 28 2.23 -5.77 -3.58
C VAL A 28 2.48 -5.98 -5.06
N TYR A 29 3.68 -6.43 -5.41
CA TYR A 29 4.02 -6.86 -6.74
C TYR A 29 3.83 -8.37 -6.87
N TYR A 30 2.67 -8.77 -7.41
CA TYR A 30 2.31 -10.16 -7.60
C TYR A 30 3.00 -10.73 -8.84
N ARG A 31 3.76 -11.81 -8.65
CA ARG A 31 4.40 -12.64 -9.66
C ARG A 31 5.22 -11.85 -10.68
N GLY A 32 5.82 -10.75 -10.26
CA GLY A 32 6.62 -9.91 -11.16
C GLY A 32 5.83 -9.15 -12.23
N THR A 33 4.49 -9.16 -12.22
CA THR A 33 3.69 -8.70 -13.37
C THR A 33 2.50 -7.81 -13.03
N THR A 34 1.96 -7.91 -11.81
CA THR A 34 0.77 -7.15 -11.39
C THR A 34 1.07 -6.37 -10.13
N LEU A 35 0.89 -5.05 -10.18
CA LEU A 35 1.01 -4.20 -9.01
C LEU A 35 -0.36 -3.96 -8.38
N CYS A 36 -0.51 -4.34 -7.12
CA CYS A 36 -1.58 -3.88 -6.25
C CYS A 36 -1.17 -2.60 -5.54
N VAL A 37 -2.05 -1.60 -5.58
CA VAL A 37 -1.86 -0.31 -4.93
C VAL A 37 -3.00 -0.04 -3.95
N SER A 38 -2.65 0.65 -2.87
CA SER A 38 -3.62 1.23 -1.94
C SER A 38 -4.19 2.54 -2.49
N SER A 39 -5.45 2.83 -2.15
CA SER A 39 -6.14 4.08 -2.52
C SER A 39 -6.57 4.94 -1.33
N GLN A 40 -6.51 4.37 -0.12
CA GLN A 40 -6.95 4.98 1.13
C GLN A 40 -6.04 4.53 2.27
N ILE A 41 -5.99 5.34 3.34
CA ILE A 41 -5.40 4.93 4.62
C ILE A 41 -6.54 4.40 5.49
N GLY A 42 -6.62 3.07 5.58
CA GLY A 42 -7.78 2.38 6.12
C GLY A 42 -8.96 2.35 5.13
N CYS A 43 -10.11 1.83 5.56
CA CYS A 43 -11.29 1.68 4.69
C CYS A 43 -12.61 1.91 5.45
N PRO A 44 -13.55 2.74 4.92
CA PRO A 44 -14.77 3.10 5.63
C PRO A 44 -15.84 2.00 5.57
N VAL A 45 -15.69 1.01 4.69
CA VAL A 45 -16.68 -0.07 4.49
C VAL A 45 -16.71 -1.03 5.68
N ARG A 46 -15.56 -1.23 6.34
CA ARG A 46 -15.41 -2.08 7.54
C ARG A 46 -15.96 -3.51 7.34
N CYS A 47 -15.66 -4.12 6.19
CA CYS A 47 -15.96 -5.54 5.96
C CYS A 47 -15.43 -6.39 7.10
N SER A 48 -16.26 -7.28 7.66
CA SER A 48 -15.94 -8.06 8.88
C SER A 48 -14.70 -8.95 8.77
N PHE A 49 -14.31 -9.29 7.53
CA PHE A 49 -13.17 -10.14 7.22
C PHE A 49 -11.93 -9.36 6.74
N CYS A 50 -12.01 -8.04 6.58
CA CYS A 50 -10.93 -7.24 6.00
C CYS A 50 -10.14 -6.50 7.08
N ALA A 51 -8.84 -6.80 7.19
CA ALA A 51 -7.95 -6.16 8.15
C ALA A 51 -7.88 -4.64 7.97
N SER A 52 -7.82 -4.13 6.73
CA SER A 52 -7.78 -2.69 6.41
C SER A 52 -9.01 -1.93 6.90
N GLY A 53 -10.16 -2.61 7.03
CA GLY A 53 -11.40 -2.03 7.54
C GLY A 53 -11.54 -2.01 9.07
N LYS A 54 -10.66 -2.72 9.81
CA LYS A 54 -10.77 -2.90 11.26
C LYS A 54 -10.84 -1.56 12.00
N ASN A 55 -9.94 -0.64 11.66
CA ASN A 55 -9.80 0.66 12.30
C ASN A 55 -10.58 1.79 11.59
N GLY A 56 -11.37 1.47 10.55
CA GLY A 56 -12.09 2.46 9.76
C GLY A 56 -11.19 3.22 8.78
N LEU A 57 -11.69 4.35 8.28
CA LEU A 57 -10.99 5.24 7.35
C LEU A 57 -10.33 6.39 8.11
N PHE A 58 -9.06 6.67 7.82
CA PHE A 58 -8.37 7.87 8.28
C PHE A 58 -8.50 8.99 7.23
N ARG A 59 -8.07 8.74 5.99
CA ARG A 59 -8.23 9.65 4.84
C ARG A 59 -8.05 8.93 3.51
N ASN A 60 -8.43 9.59 2.42
CA ASN A 60 -8.05 9.17 1.08
C ASN A 60 -6.58 9.49 0.81
N LEU A 61 -5.96 8.70 -0.07
CA LEU A 61 -4.69 9.08 -0.68
C LEU A 61 -4.93 10.12 -1.76
N SER A 62 -3.98 11.03 -1.93
CA SER A 62 -3.93 11.89 -3.12
C SER A 62 -3.56 11.06 -4.36
N SER A 63 -3.87 11.58 -5.55
CA SER A 63 -3.46 10.94 -6.80
C SER A 63 -1.94 10.74 -6.89
N GLU A 64 -1.17 11.68 -6.35
CA GLU A 64 0.30 11.59 -6.28
C GLU A 64 0.75 10.43 -5.38
N GLU A 65 0.12 10.25 -4.21
CA GLU A 65 0.41 9.13 -3.31
C GLU A 65 0.06 7.77 -3.92
N ILE A 66 -0.99 7.70 -4.76
CA ILE A 66 -1.34 6.47 -5.48
C ILE A 66 -0.29 6.17 -6.56
N ILE A 67 0.12 7.17 -7.34
CA ILE A 67 1.12 7.01 -8.41
C ILE A 67 2.52 6.70 -7.83
N ASN A 68 2.89 7.31 -6.70
CA ASN A 68 4.20 7.08 -6.09
C ASN A 68 4.42 5.61 -5.67
N GLN A 69 3.36 4.87 -5.35
CA GLN A 69 3.47 3.43 -5.10
C GLN A 69 4.01 2.66 -6.31
N TYR A 70 3.67 3.08 -7.55
CA TYR A 70 4.23 2.48 -8.77
C TYR A 70 5.70 2.82 -8.95
N PHE A 71 6.09 4.09 -8.77
CA PHE A 71 7.49 4.48 -8.93
C PHE A 71 8.39 3.81 -7.90
N LEU A 72 7.96 3.76 -6.64
CA LEU A 72 8.69 3.06 -5.58
C LEU A 72 8.82 1.56 -5.86
N ALA A 73 7.76 0.90 -6.33
CA ALA A 73 7.81 -0.53 -6.66
C ALA A 73 8.67 -0.86 -7.90
N LYS A 74 8.96 0.13 -8.76
CA LYS A 74 9.80 -0.03 -9.96
C LYS A 74 11.28 0.24 -9.69
N GLU A 75 11.58 1.08 -8.70
CA GLU A 75 12.95 1.47 -8.34
C GLU A 75 13.64 0.48 -7.38
N ASP A 76 12.90 -0.48 -6.82
CA ASP A 76 13.41 -1.62 -6.03
C ASP A 76 13.67 -2.87 -6.89
#